data_AF-A0A376MX09-F1
#
_entry.id   AF-A0A376MX09-F1
#
_cell.length_a   1.000
_cell.length_b   1.000
_cell.length_c   1.000
_cell.angle_alpha   90.00
_cell.angle_beta   90.00
_cell.angle_gamma   90.00
#
_symmetry.space_group_name_H-M   'P 1'
#
loop_
_entity.id
_entity.type
_entity.pdbx_description
1 polymer ?
#
loop_
_entity_poly.entity_id
_entity_poly.type
_entity_poly.pdbx_seq_one_letter_code
_entity_poly.pdbx_strand_id
1 'polypeptide(L)'
;MDIDARTDHFPEVLALRKSLNEDDDALMLEVAAEATRNPRVMAMLEEADARMFANGCAHMKRMHPHLSDEHIRCCVEVFATMMEGTVYRRLTPQKSDPQHLQEIYQDIVSMLINK
;
A
#
# COMPACT_ATOMS: atom_id res chain seq x y z
N MET A 1 3.79 11.58 10.10
CA MET A 1 3.29 10.49 10.96
C MET A 1 4.01 9.25 10.49
N ASP A 2 4.88 8.68 11.32
CA ASP A 2 5.63 7.47 10.98
C ASP A 2 4.62 6.38 10.61
N ILE A 3 4.65 5.95 9.36
CA ILE A 3 4.06 4.67 8.98
C ILE A 3 4.90 3.67 9.77
N ASP A 4 4.35 3.18 10.89
CA ASP A 4 4.89 2.03 11.60
C ASP A 4 4.69 0.85 10.65
N ALA A 5 5.55 0.81 9.62
CA ALA A 5 5.52 -0.03 8.45
C ALA A 5 5.97 -1.43 8.86
N ARG A 6 5.40 -2.00 9.91
CA ARG A 6 5.61 -3.40 10.20
C ARG A 6 4.92 -4.18 9.09
N THR A 7 5.71 -4.56 8.10
CA THR A 7 5.34 -5.37 6.94
C THR A 7 4.56 -6.62 7.36
N ASP A 8 4.79 -7.07 8.61
CA ASP A 8 4.14 -8.17 9.30
C ASP A 8 2.60 -8.03 9.44
N HIS A 9 2.06 -6.80 9.44
CA HIS A 9 0.61 -6.55 9.53
C HIS A 9 -0.06 -6.29 8.18
N PHE A 10 0.71 -6.31 7.09
CA PHE A 10 0.20 -5.98 5.77
C PHE A 10 -0.95 -6.90 5.30
N PRO A 11 -0.87 -8.24 5.47
CA PRO A 11 -1.99 -9.13 5.12
C PRO A 11 -3.28 -8.83 5.90
N GLU A 12 -3.16 -8.53 7.19
CA GLU A 12 -4.30 -8.21 8.06
C GLU A 12 -4.97 -6.89 7.63
N VAL A 13 -4.18 -5.85 7.36
CA VAL A 13 -4.68 -4.54 6.92
C VAL A 13 -5.47 -4.66 5.61
N LEU A 14 -4.93 -5.39 4.63
CA LEU A 14 -5.60 -5.64 3.35
C LEU A 14 -6.89 -6.46 3.52
N ALA A 15 -6.86 -7.50 4.35
CA ALA A 15 -7.97 -8.41 4.55
C ALA A 15 -9.15 -7.77 5.30
N LEU A 16 -8.86 -7.07 6.40
CA LEU A 16 -9.86 -6.37 7.20
C LEU A 16 -10.31 -5.06 6.56
N ARG A 17 -9.58 -4.58 5.53
CA ARG A 17 -9.76 -3.27 4.92
C ARG A 17 -9.79 -2.15 5.97
N LYS A 18 -9.04 -2.28 7.05
CA LYS A 18 -9.00 -1.26 8.11
C LYS A 18 -8.17 -0.07 7.66
N SER A 19 -8.75 1.11 7.82
CA SER A 19 -7.98 2.34 7.77
C SER A 19 -7.33 2.62 9.10
N LEU A 20 -6.15 3.23 9.07
CA LEU A 20 -5.57 3.87 10.25
C LEU A 20 -6.24 5.23 10.49
N ASN A 21 -6.79 5.86 9.43
CA ASN A 21 -7.52 7.12 9.48
C ASN A 21 -8.47 7.25 8.27
N GLU A 22 -9.78 7.16 8.51
CA GLU A 22 -10.80 7.22 7.45
C GLU A 22 -10.83 8.58 6.73
N ASP A 23 -10.49 9.67 7.43
CA ASP A 23 -10.42 11.00 6.84
C ASP A 23 -9.25 11.10 5.82
N ASP A 24 -8.13 10.43 6.11
CA ASP A 24 -6.99 10.38 5.19
C ASP A 24 -7.34 9.59 3.92
N ASP A 25 -8.15 8.53 4.02
CA ASP A 25 -8.60 7.76 2.85
C ASP A 25 -9.51 8.56 1.93
N ALA A 26 -10.49 9.28 2.52
CA ALA A 26 -11.38 10.14 1.76
C ALA A 26 -10.59 11.24 1.05
N LEU A 27 -9.64 11.86 1.76
CA LEU A 27 -8.76 12.87 1.19
C LEU A 27 -7.91 12.30 0.04
N MET A 28 -7.37 11.08 0.17
CA MET A 28 -6.62 10.44 -0.93
C MET A 28 -7.47 10.29 -2.19
N LEU A 29 -8.73 9.87 -2.06
CA LEU A 29 -9.65 9.73 -3.20
C LEU A 29 -9.98 11.09 -3.84
N GLU A 30 -10.21 12.11 -3.03
CA GLU A 30 -10.46 13.48 -3.50
C GLU A 30 -9.25 14.06 -4.24
N VAL A 31 -8.05 13.88 -3.67
CA VAL A 31 -6.79 14.31 -4.30
C VAL A 31 -6.55 13.56 -5.61
N ALA A 32 -6.79 12.25 -5.65
CA ALA A 32 -6.66 11.47 -6.87
C ALA A 32 -7.64 11.95 -7.96
N ALA A 33 -8.90 12.20 -7.61
CA ALA A 33 -9.89 12.74 -8.52
C ALA A 33 -9.50 14.14 -9.04
N GLU A 34 -9.03 15.03 -8.16
CA GLU A 34 -8.59 16.37 -8.52
C GLU A 34 -7.33 16.37 -9.40
N ALA A 35 -6.37 15.49 -9.11
CA ALA A 35 -5.15 15.34 -9.89
C ALA A 35 -5.43 15.05 -11.37
N THR A 36 -6.51 14.32 -11.69
CA THR A 36 -6.89 14.04 -13.09
C THR A 36 -7.26 15.28 -13.91
N ARG A 37 -7.57 16.40 -13.24
CA ARG A 37 -8.00 17.66 -13.88
C ARG A 37 -7.17 18.88 -13.51
N ASN A 38 -6.26 18.76 -12.53
CA ASN A 38 -5.47 19.86 -12.00
C ASN A 38 -3.97 19.52 -11.98
N PRO A 39 -3.17 20.06 -12.92
CA PRO A 39 -1.74 19.74 -13.03
C PRO A 39 -0.93 20.08 -11.77
N ARG A 40 -1.38 21.07 -10.99
CA ARG A 40 -0.69 21.44 -9.74
C ARG A 40 -0.89 20.37 -8.67
N VAL A 41 -2.10 19.80 -8.58
CA VAL A 41 -2.40 18.71 -7.65
C VAL A 41 -1.74 17.42 -8.11
N MET A 42 -1.70 17.15 -9.42
CA MET A 42 -0.93 16.04 -9.98
C MET A 42 0.54 16.10 -9.56
N ALA A 43 1.21 17.24 -9.73
CA ALA A 43 2.61 17.39 -9.32
C ALA A 43 2.83 17.15 -7.81
N MET A 44 1.88 17.58 -6.97
CA MET A 44 1.94 17.31 -5.52
C MET A 44 1.77 15.82 -5.22
N LEU A 45 0.88 15.14 -5.94
CA LEU A 45 0.65 13.70 -5.80
C LEU A 45 1.88 12.90 -6.23
N GLU A 46 2.48 13.22 -7.38
CA GLU A 46 3.72 12.59 -7.86
C GLU A 46 4.88 12.77 -6.87
N GLU A 47 5.04 13.96 -6.29
CA GLU A 47 6.07 14.20 -5.29
C GLU A 47 5.82 13.40 -4.00
N ALA A 48 4.55 13.29 -3.58
CA ALA A 48 4.17 12.50 -2.41
C ALA A 48 4.41 11.01 -2.62
N ASP A 49 3.99 10.48 -3.78
CA ASP A 49 4.21 9.10 -4.19
C ASP A 49 5.70 8.76 -4.23
N ALA A 50 6.53 9.59 -4.88
CA ALA A 50 7.97 9.37 -4.95
C ALA A 50 8.63 9.26 -3.57
N ARG A 51 8.21 10.10 -2.60
CA ARG A 51 8.70 10.03 -1.21
C ARG A 51 8.22 8.75 -0.50
N MET A 52 6.95 8.38 -0.67
CA MET A 52 6.39 7.16 -0.07
C MET A 52 7.07 5.91 -0.64
N PHE A 53 7.27 5.85 -1.95
CA PHE A 53 7.96 4.77 -2.64
C PHE A 53 9.41 4.62 -2.16
N ALA A 54 10.16 5.72 -2.06
CA ALA A 54 11.52 5.71 -1.55
C ALA A 54 11.59 5.22 -0.10
N ASN A 55 10.67 5.67 0.76
CA ASN A 55 10.55 5.20 2.14
C ASN A 55 10.22 3.70 2.21
N GLY A 56 9.29 3.23 1.38
CA GLY A 56 8.94 1.82 1.26
C GLY A 56 10.12 0.96 0.84
N CYS A 57 10.91 1.41 -0.14
CA CYS A 57 12.13 0.72 -0.58
C CYS A 57 13.18 0.65 0.54
N ALA A 58 13.44 1.78 1.21
CA ALA A 58 14.41 1.84 2.31
C ALA A 58 14.00 0.92 3.46
N HIS A 59 12.71 0.86 3.77
CA HIS A 59 12.14 -0.02 4.78
C HIS A 59 12.28 -1.50 4.38
N MET A 60 11.87 -1.87 3.17
CA MET A 60 12.00 -3.22 2.63
C MET A 60 13.45 -3.70 2.62
N LYS A 61 14.41 -2.83 2.26
CA LYS A 61 15.84 -3.16 2.27
C LYS A 61 16.35 -3.48 3.68
N ARG A 62 15.84 -2.78 4.69
CA ARG A 62 16.19 -3.01 6.09
C ARG A 62 15.67 -4.36 6.59
N MET A 63 14.45 -4.72 6.21
CA MET A 63 13.78 -5.96 6.63
C MET A 63 14.26 -7.20 5.86
N HIS A 64 14.54 -7.04 4.56
CA HIS A 64 14.92 -8.12 3.65
C HIS A 64 16.23 -7.78 2.92
N PRO A 65 17.37 -7.68 3.64
CA PRO A 65 18.63 -7.21 3.06
C PRO A 65 19.21 -8.15 1.99
N HIS A 66 18.74 -9.39 1.94
CA HIS A 66 19.13 -10.39 0.93
C HIS A 66 18.51 -10.13 -0.45
N LEU A 67 17.41 -9.37 -0.52
CA LEU A 67 16.77 -9.04 -1.80
C LEU A 67 17.57 -7.97 -2.56
N SER A 68 17.56 -8.07 -3.89
CA SER A 68 18.12 -7.04 -4.76
C SER A 68 17.27 -5.78 -4.73
N ASP A 69 17.88 -4.63 -5.01
CA ASP A 69 17.18 -3.34 -4.98
C ASP A 69 16.06 -3.29 -6.03
N GLU A 70 16.27 -3.90 -7.19
CA GLU A 70 15.24 -3.98 -8.23
C GLU A 70 14.03 -4.81 -7.78
N HIS A 71 14.27 -5.96 -7.15
CA HIS A 71 13.19 -6.80 -6.64
C HIS A 71 12.43 -6.09 -5.50
N ILE A 72 13.14 -5.37 -4.63
CA ILE A 72 12.51 -4.52 -3.60
C ILE A 72 11.60 -3.47 -4.22
N ARG A 73 12.07 -2.76 -5.26
CA ARG A 73 11.26 -1.76 -5.97
C ARG A 73 9.98 -2.38 -6.53
N CYS A 74 10.06 -3.56 -7.15
CA CYS A 74 8.88 -4.28 -7.64
C CYS A 74 7.94 -4.68 -6.50
N CYS A 75 8.45 -5.16 -5.37
CA CYS A 75 7.61 -5.50 -4.22
C CYS A 75 6.86 -4.27 -3.68
N VAL A 76 7.54 -3.13 -3.55
CA VAL A 76 6.93 -1.88 -3.07
C VAL A 76 5.83 -1.42 -4.01
N GLU A 77 6.04 -1.48 -5.33
CA GLU A 77 5.01 -1.15 -6.33
C GLU A 77 3.76 -2.03 -6.18
N VAL A 78 3.96 -3.34 -6.02
CA VAL A 78 2.88 -4.32 -5.83
C VAL A 78 2.14 -4.06 -4.51
N PHE A 79 2.85 -3.73 -3.44
CA PHE A 79 2.25 -3.37 -2.16
C PHE A 79 1.46 -2.06 -2.24
N ALA A 80 2.01 -1.01 -2.85
CA ALA A 80 1.31 0.25 -3.08
C ALA A 80 0.00 0.02 -3.82
N THR A 81 0.04 -0.73 -4.93
CA THR A 81 -1.15 -1.10 -5.72
C THR A 81 -2.22 -1.81 -4.89
N MET A 82 -1.83 -2.77 -4.05
CA MET A 82 -2.79 -3.48 -3.18
C MET A 82 -3.40 -2.58 -2.11
N MET A 83 -2.61 -1.67 -1.53
CA MET A 83 -3.09 -0.71 -0.53
C MET A 83 -4.05 0.30 -1.13
N GLU A 84 -3.70 0.92 -2.25
CA GLU A 84 -4.56 1.86 -2.96
C GLU A 84 -5.85 1.19 -3.42
N GLY A 85 -5.75 0.00 -4.02
CA GLY A 85 -6.91 -0.81 -4.38
C GLY A 85 -7.80 -1.09 -3.17
N THR A 86 -7.22 -1.31 -1.99
CA THR A 86 -7.97 -1.52 -0.75
C THR A 86 -8.75 -0.27 -0.34
N VAL A 87 -8.18 0.94 -0.48
CA VAL A 87 -8.88 2.22 -0.23
C VAL A 87 -10.15 2.31 -1.07
N TYR A 88 -10.06 2.04 -2.38
CA TYR A 88 -11.25 2.02 -3.25
C TYR A 88 -12.27 0.95 -2.84
N ARG A 89 -11.81 -0.24 -2.45
CA ARG A 89 -12.70 -1.36 -2.12
C ARG A 89 -13.41 -1.17 -0.77
N ARG A 90 -12.91 -0.31 0.12
CA ARG A 90 -13.60 0.09 1.38
C ARG A 90 -14.95 0.78 1.13
N LEU A 91 -15.12 1.47 0.00
CA LEU A 91 -16.36 2.16 -0.38
C LEU A 91 -17.55 1.22 -0.61
N THR A 92 -17.32 -0.10 -0.69
CA THR A 92 -18.37 -1.09 -0.93
C THR A 92 -18.30 -2.20 0.11
N PRO A 93 -19.45 -2.80 0.49
CA PRO A 93 -19.46 -3.92 1.42
C PRO A 93 -18.49 -5.03 0.99
N GLN A 94 -17.78 -5.57 1.98
CA GLN A 94 -16.90 -6.70 1.78
C GLN A 94 -17.72 -7.96 1.49
N LYS A 95 -17.34 -8.66 0.41
CA LYS A 95 -18.09 -9.80 -0.13
C LYS A 95 -17.53 -11.16 0.31
N SER A 96 -16.36 -11.18 0.93
CA SER A 96 -15.60 -12.37 1.26
C SER A 96 -15.10 -12.27 2.69
N ASP A 97 -15.02 -13.41 3.37
CA ASP A 97 -14.56 -13.49 4.75
C ASP A 97 -13.14 -12.90 4.91
N PRO A 98 -12.94 -11.90 5.78
CA PRO A 98 -11.61 -11.35 6.04
C PRO A 98 -10.58 -12.38 6.50
N GLN A 99 -10.97 -13.41 7.26
CA GLN A 99 -10.01 -14.40 7.76
C GLN A 99 -9.40 -15.21 6.61
N HIS A 100 -10.22 -15.70 5.69
CA HIS A 100 -9.74 -16.42 4.50
C HIS A 100 -8.95 -15.50 3.55
N LEU A 101 -9.31 -14.22 3.45
CA LEU A 101 -8.53 -13.26 2.66
C LEU A 101 -7.16 -12.99 3.25
N GLN A 102 -7.04 -12.95 4.58
CA GLN A 102 -5.76 -12.72 5.26
C GLN A 102 -4.76 -13.82 4.93
N GLU A 103 -5.19 -15.09 4.93
CA GLU A 103 -4.35 -16.23 4.55
C GLU A 103 -3.82 -16.07 3.11
N ILE A 104 -4.69 -15.70 2.17
CA ILE A 104 -4.31 -15.46 0.77
C ILE A 104 -3.30 -14.29 0.66
N TYR A 105 -3.54 -13.18 1.35
CA TYR A 105 -2.60 -12.06 1.32
C TYR A 105 -1.25 -12.42 1.96
N GLN A 106 -1.26 -13.26 3.00
CA GLN A 106 -0.04 -13.74 3.64
C GLN A 106 0.77 -14.62 2.69
N ASP A 107 0.12 -15.48 1.92
CA ASP A 107 0.78 -16.29 0.88
C ASP A 107 1.38 -15.41 -0.22
N ILE A 108 0.65 -14.40 -0.69
CA ILE A 108 1.14 -13.44 -1.70
C ILE A 108 2.35 -12.68 -1.18
N VAL A 109 2.28 -12.11 0.03
CA VAL A 109 3.41 -11.39 0.64
C VAL A 109 4.61 -12.31 0.81
N SER A 110 4.41 -13.54 1.30
CA SER A 110 5.47 -14.54 1.46
C SER A 110 6.15 -14.88 0.14
N MET A 111 5.37 -15.04 -0.94
CA MET A 111 5.89 -15.29 -2.29
C MET A 111 6.76 -14.13 -2.80
N LEU A 112 6.39 -12.89 -2.46
CA LEU A 112 7.10 -11.70 -2.90
C LEU A 112 8.43 -11.52 -2.15
N ILE A 113 8.49 -11.83 -0.84
CA ILE A 113 9.66 -11.53 0.00
C ILE A 113 10.64 -12.70 0.18
N ASN A 114 10.24 -13.93 -0.12
CA ASN A 114 11.07 -15.13 0.07
C ASN A 114 11.79 -15.61 -1.21
N LYS A 115 12.06 -14.69 -2.14
CA LYS A 115 12.78 -15.02 -3.38
C LYS A 115 14.29 -15.15 -3.20
#